data_AF-A1S861-F1
#
_entry.id   AF-A1S861-F1
#
_cell.length_a   1.000
_cell.length_b   1.000
_cell.length_c   1.000
_cell.angle_alpha   90.00
_cell.angle_beta   90.00
_cell.angle_gamma   90.00
#
_symmetry.space_group_name_H-M   'P 1'
#
loop_
_entity.id
_entity.type
_entity.pdbx_description
1 polymer ?
#
loop_
_entity_poly.entity_id
_entity_poly.type
_entity_poly.pdbx_seq_one_letter_code
_entity_poly.pdbx_strand_id
1 'polypeptide(L)'
;MEIYSTEEQQVEAIKSFWKEYGTSILVGAVVGLGGLYGWNTYSDMKVAKAEAASVAYQQLSANTSDEAAILKAADGFKAEHDQQGYSLLVEMMVAKSAVEAKDYAKAEESLKKVIAAKDAGSLGSVATLRLARIQAEQGQGAVALTTLDSITDSAFDAQRDEIKGDILTSQGETDKAKAAYQAALDKGGISASPLLKMKLDNLNQA
;
A
#
# COMPACT_ATOMS: atom_id res chain seq x y z
N MET A 1 16.09 -37.45 51.00
CA MET A 1 16.40 -38.15 49.73
C MET A 1 15.86 -39.56 49.86
N GLU A 2 14.61 -39.78 49.50
CA GLU A 2 14.08 -41.14 49.34
C GLU A 2 14.34 -41.53 47.87
N ILE A 3 15.40 -42.30 47.67
CA ILE A 3 15.69 -42.91 46.37
C ILE A 3 14.78 -44.15 46.31
N TYR A 4 13.74 -44.11 45.47
CA TYR A 4 12.81 -45.22 45.26
C TYR A 4 13.57 -46.49 44.85
N SER A 5 13.75 -47.43 45.80
CA SER A 5 14.71 -48.54 45.66
C SER A 5 14.05 -49.91 45.61
N THR A 6 12.89 -50.06 44.96
CA THR A 6 12.36 -51.35 44.47
C THR A 6 11.50 -51.14 43.21
N GLU A 7 11.54 -52.09 42.27
CA GLU A 7 10.81 -52.01 40.99
C GLU A 7 9.28 -51.87 41.19
N GLU A 8 8.73 -52.55 42.19
CA GLU A 8 7.30 -52.52 42.54
C GLU A 8 6.82 -51.10 42.91
N GLN A 9 7.58 -50.38 43.74
CA GLN A 9 7.22 -49.02 44.18
C GLN A 9 7.33 -47.98 43.06
N GLN A 10 8.28 -48.17 42.13
CA GLN A 10 8.40 -47.31 40.95
C GLN A 10 7.19 -47.48 40.01
N VAL A 11 6.72 -48.72 39.81
CA VAL A 11 5.54 -49.02 39.00
C VAL A 11 4.28 -48.41 39.62
N GLU A 12 4.13 -48.49 40.94
CA GLU A 12 2.97 -47.94 41.64
C GLU A 12 2.94 -46.40 41.62
N ALA A 13 4.11 -45.75 41.74
CA ALA A 13 4.23 -44.30 41.58
C ALA A 13 3.83 -43.82 40.17
N ILE A 14 4.25 -44.53 39.11
CA ILE A 14 3.85 -44.23 37.72
C ILE A 14 2.34 -44.40 37.53
N LYS A 15 1.75 -45.48 38.07
CA LYS A 15 0.30 -45.72 38.00
C LYS A 15 -0.48 -44.61 38.73
N SER A 16 -0.03 -44.20 39.91
CA SER A 16 -0.68 -43.13 40.67
C SER A 16 -0.59 -41.79 39.95
N PHE A 17 0.58 -41.45 39.39
CA PHE A 17 0.78 -40.23 38.61
C PHE A 17 -0.18 -40.15 37.41
N TRP A 18 -0.29 -41.22 36.62
CA TRP A 18 -1.21 -41.25 35.48
C TRP A 18 -2.67 -41.24 35.90
N LYS A 19 -3.02 -41.87 37.02
CA LYS A 19 -4.37 -41.83 37.58
C LYS A 19 -4.76 -40.42 38.03
N GLU A 20 -3.80 -39.65 38.55
CA GLU A 20 -4.03 -38.30 39.08
C GLU A 20 -3.96 -37.21 38.00
N TYR A 21 -3.01 -37.31 37.05
CA TYR A 21 -2.74 -36.26 36.05
C TYR A 21 -3.03 -36.65 34.60
N GLY A 22 -3.30 -37.93 34.30
CA GLY A 22 -3.43 -38.44 32.93
C GLY A 22 -4.51 -37.74 32.11
N THR A 23 -5.67 -37.45 32.71
CA THR A 23 -6.74 -36.69 32.05
C THR A 23 -6.29 -35.28 31.69
N SER A 24 -5.62 -34.57 32.60
CA SER A 24 -5.12 -33.20 32.37
C SER A 24 -4.03 -33.16 31.30
N ILE A 25 -3.14 -34.17 31.28
CA ILE A 25 -2.11 -34.32 30.24
C ILE A 25 -2.75 -34.58 28.89
N LEU A 26 -3.74 -35.47 28.80
CA LEU A 26 -4.45 -35.76 27.55
C LEU A 26 -5.22 -34.54 27.04
N VAL A 27 -5.92 -33.82 27.91
CA VAL A 27 -6.63 -32.59 27.54
C VAL A 27 -5.63 -31.53 27.06
N GLY A 28 -4.53 -31.32 27.80
CA GLY A 28 -3.47 -30.39 27.40
C GLY A 28 -2.84 -30.76 26.05
N ALA A 29 -2.59 -32.04 25.81
CA ALA A 29 -2.05 -32.53 24.55
C ALA A 29 -3.02 -32.31 23.38
N VAL A 30 -4.31 -32.62 23.55
CA VAL A 30 -5.34 -32.41 22.52
C VAL A 30 -5.51 -30.94 22.20
N VAL A 31 -5.58 -30.07 23.22
CA VAL A 31 -5.69 -28.62 23.03
C VAL A 31 -4.43 -28.06 22.38
N GLY A 32 -3.25 -28.50 22.82
CA GLY A 32 -1.97 -28.06 22.25
C GLY A 32 -1.82 -28.45 20.78
N LEU A 33 -2.04 -29.73 20.45
CA LEU A 33 -1.95 -30.23 19.08
C LEU A 33 -3.05 -29.66 18.18
N GLY A 34 -4.28 -29.57 18.69
CA GLY A 34 -5.40 -28.97 17.96
C GLY A 34 -5.18 -27.49 17.67
N GLY A 35 -4.66 -26.74 18.65
CA GLY A 35 -4.30 -25.34 18.49
C GLY A 35 -3.17 -25.13 17.47
N LEU A 36 -2.11 -25.95 17.54
CA LEU A 36 -1.00 -25.88 16.58
C LEU A 36 -1.45 -26.21 15.16
N TYR A 37 -2.22 -27.29 14.98
CA TYR A 37 -2.71 -27.68 13.65
C TYR A 37 -3.67 -26.64 13.08
N GLY A 38 -4.59 -26.12 13.90
CA GLY A 38 -5.51 -25.06 13.52
C GLY A 38 -4.77 -23.78 13.10
N TRP A 39 -3.78 -23.35 13.89
CA TRP A 39 -2.96 -22.18 13.57
C TRP A 39 -2.14 -22.37 12.29
N ASN A 40 -1.50 -23.54 12.13
CA ASN A 40 -0.72 -23.82 10.94
C ASN A 40 -1.58 -23.80 9.67
N THR A 41 -2.72 -24.50 9.69
CA THR A 41 -3.67 -24.53 8.57
C THR A 41 -4.20 -23.13 8.23
N TYR A 42 -4.50 -22.32 9.24
CA TYR A 42 -4.94 -20.94 9.04
C TYR A 42 -3.82 -20.06 8.45
N SER A 43 -2.60 -20.22 8.92
CA SER A 43 -1.42 -19.52 8.40
C SER A 43 -1.15 -19.88 6.94
N ASP A 44 -1.17 -21.17 6.61
CA ASP A 44 -0.96 -21.67 5.25
C ASP A 44 -2.03 -21.13 4.30
N MET A 45 -3.30 -21.12 4.73
CA MET A 45 -4.39 -20.54 3.94
C MET A 45 -4.19 -19.04 3.69
N LYS A 46 -3.69 -18.27 4.68
CA LYS A 46 -3.38 -16.85 4.49
C LYS A 46 -2.27 -16.64 3.47
N VAL A 47 -1.20 -17.43 3.54
CA VAL A 47 -0.08 -17.36 2.61
C VAL A 47 -0.55 -17.71 1.19
N ALA A 48 -1.28 -18.82 1.03
CA ALA A 48 -1.79 -19.23 -0.27
C ALA A 48 -2.71 -18.18 -0.91
N LYS A 49 -3.58 -17.52 -0.13
CA LYS A 49 -4.40 -16.41 -0.64
C LYS A 49 -3.57 -15.20 -1.07
N ALA A 50 -2.53 -14.86 -0.30
CA ALA A 50 -1.63 -13.77 -0.64
C ALA A 50 -0.80 -14.06 -1.90
N GLU A 51 -0.37 -15.31 -2.08
CA GLU A 51 0.31 -15.78 -3.29
C GLU A 51 -0.62 -15.70 -4.52
N ALA A 52 -1.86 -16.18 -4.39
CA ALA A 52 -2.85 -16.11 -5.47
C ALA A 52 -3.11 -14.66 -5.92
N ALA A 53 -3.30 -13.75 -4.95
CA ALA A 53 -3.45 -12.32 -5.24
C ALA A 53 -2.19 -11.73 -5.91
N SER A 54 -1.00 -12.15 -5.50
CA SER A 54 0.26 -11.73 -6.12
C SER A 54 0.34 -12.13 -7.59
N VAL A 55 0.03 -13.40 -7.89
CA VAL A 55 0.02 -13.94 -9.26
C VAL A 55 -1.01 -13.21 -10.12
N ALA A 56 -2.22 -13.01 -9.61
CA ALA A 56 -3.27 -12.27 -10.33
C ALA A 56 -2.85 -10.83 -10.63
N TYR A 57 -2.25 -10.14 -9.66
CA TYR A 57 -1.71 -8.79 -9.87
C TYR A 57 -0.59 -8.78 -10.92
N GLN A 58 0.36 -9.72 -10.86
CA GLN A 58 1.44 -9.82 -11.84
C GLN A 58 0.89 -10.01 -13.26
N GLN A 59 -0.09 -10.89 -13.43
CA GLN A 59 -0.74 -11.13 -14.73
C GLN A 59 -1.42 -9.87 -15.28
N LEU A 60 -2.14 -9.13 -14.41
CA LEU A 60 -2.77 -7.86 -14.78
C LEU A 60 -1.72 -6.83 -15.22
N SER A 61 -0.63 -6.72 -14.47
CA SER A 61 0.46 -5.76 -14.74
C SER A 61 1.22 -6.02 -16.05
N ALA A 62 1.27 -7.28 -16.50
CA ALA A 62 2.02 -7.68 -17.68
C ALA A 62 1.24 -7.55 -19.00
N ASN A 63 -0.10 -7.67 -18.98
CA ASN A 63 -0.86 -8.02 -20.17
C ASN A 63 -1.87 -6.98 -20.65
N THR A 64 -1.88 -5.77 -20.09
CA THR A 64 -3.03 -4.88 -20.34
C THR A 64 -2.60 -3.44 -20.60
N SER A 65 -2.89 -2.97 -21.82
CA SER A 65 -2.84 -1.54 -22.21
C SER A 65 -4.21 -0.98 -22.59
N ASP A 66 -5.24 -1.83 -22.62
CA ASP A 66 -6.63 -1.43 -22.88
C ASP A 66 -7.37 -1.16 -21.57
N GLU A 67 -8.05 -0.03 -21.50
CA GLU A 67 -8.74 0.43 -20.28
C GLU A 67 -9.89 -0.51 -19.88
N ALA A 68 -10.71 -0.96 -20.84
CA ALA A 68 -11.84 -1.83 -20.54
C ALA A 68 -11.38 -3.20 -20.00
N ALA A 69 -10.29 -3.73 -20.55
CA ALA A 69 -9.65 -4.93 -20.03
C ALA A 69 -9.07 -4.73 -18.61
N ILE A 70 -8.44 -3.59 -18.32
CA ILE A 70 -7.92 -3.27 -16.98
C ILE A 70 -9.07 -3.17 -15.98
N LEU A 71 -10.15 -2.47 -16.33
CA LEU A 71 -11.32 -2.33 -15.46
C LEU A 71 -11.96 -3.68 -15.16
N LYS A 72 -12.18 -4.51 -16.19
CA LYS A 72 -12.74 -5.85 -16.00
C LYS A 72 -11.85 -6.71 -15.10
N ALA A 73 -10.54 -6.66 -15.30
CA ALA A 73 -9.61 -7.41 -14.48
C ALA A 73 -9.53 -6.86 -13.04
N ALA A 74 -9.65 -5.54 -12.85
CA ALA A 74 -9.71 -4.92 -11.54
C ALA A 74 -10.99 -5.33 -10.77
N ASP A 75 -12.12 -5.40 -11.44
CA ASP A 75 -13.38 -5.87 -10.85
C ASP A 75 -13.31 -7.36 -10.49
N GLY A 76 -12.74 -8.19 -11.38
CA GLY A 76 -12.45 -9.60 -11.09
C GLY A 76 -11.52 -9.76 -9.89
N PHE A 77 -10.44 -8.96 -9.84
CA PHE A 77 -9.49 -8.98 -8.72
C PHE A 77 -10.19 -8.71 -7.39
N LYS A 78 -11.05 -7.69 -7.32
CA LYS A 78 -11.80 -7.34 -6.09
C LYS A 78 -12.82 -8.40 -5.68
N ALA A 79 -13.38 -9.13 -6.66
CA ALA A 79 -14.33 -10.20 -6.38
C ALA A 79 -13.63 -11.44 -5.82
N GLU A 80 -12.39 -11.70 -6.23
CA GLU A 80 -11.66 -12.94 -5.94
C GLU A 80 -10.61 -12.79 -4.82
N HIS A 81 -10.18 -11.56 -4.51
CA HIS A 81 -9.09 -11.26 -3.58
C HIS A 81 -9.46 -10.17 -2.56
N ASP A 82 -9.08 -10.40 -1.30
CA ASP A 82 -9.32 -9.49 -0.16
C ASP A 82 -8.01 -8.82 0.34
N GLN A 83 -6.90 -9.06 -0.36
CA GLN A 83 -5.59 -8.50 -0.02
C GLN A 83 -5.57 -7.01 -0.36
N GLN A 84 -5.71 -6.19 0.68
CA GLN A 84 -5.78 -4.73 0.56
C GLN A 84 -4.57 -4.14 -0.18
N GLY A 85 -3.35 -4.59 0.14
CA GLY A 85 -2.13 -4.08 -0.51
C GLY A 85 -2.16 -4.20 -2.04
N TYR A 86 -2.51 -5.39 -2.56
CA TYR A 86 -2.64 -5.59 -4.00
C TYR A 86 -3.85 -4.84 -4.58
N SER A 87 -4.96 -4.76 -3.84
CA SER A 87 -6.14 -4.00 -4.27
C SER A 87 -5.83 -2.51 -4.51
N LEU A 88 -4.98 -1.91 -3.67
CA LEU A 88 -4.54 -0.52 -3.87
C LEU A 88 -3.66 -0.37 -5.11
N LEU A 89 -2.77 -1.34 -5.37
CA LEU A 89 -1.94 -1.32 -6.58
C LEU A 89 -2.79 -1.48 -7.84
N VAL A 90 -3.84 -2.30 -7.80
CA VAL A 90 -4.81 -2.44 -8.89
C VAL A 90 -5.53 -1.11 -9.15
N GLU A 91 -5.98 -0.39 -8.11
CA GLU A 91 -6.58 0.93 -8.29
C GLU A 91 -5.60 1.95 -8.89
N MET A 92 -4.31 1.87 -8.56
CA MET A 92 -3.28 2.70 -9.18
C MET A 92 -3.10 2.38 -10.67
N MET A 93 -3.28 1.12 -11.08
CA MET A 93 -3.28 0.72 -12.49
C MET A 93 -4.51 1.23 -13.23
N VAL A 94 -5.70 1.12 -12.61
CA VAL A 94 -6.94 1.68 -13.16
C VAL A 94 -6.76 3.18 -13.37
N ALA A 95 -6.26 3.91 -12.37
CA ALA A 95 -6.03 5.34 -12.50
C ALA A 95 -5.06 5.70 -13.64
N LYS A 96 -3.97 4.94 -13.79
CA LYS A 96 -3.02 5.13 -14.90
C LYS A 96 -3.71 4.95 -16.26
N SER A 97 -4.43 3.84 -16.43
CA SER A 97 -5.09 3.52 -17.70
C SER A 97 -6.19 4.54 -18.05
N ALA A 98 -6.95 4.98 -17.06
CA ALA A 98 -7.96 6.01 -17.22
C ALA A 98 -7.34 7.35 -17.68
N VAL A 99 -6.17 7.73 -17.14
CA VAL A 99 -5.43 8.91 -17.64
C VAL A 99 -5.00 8.73 -19.10
N GLU A 100 -4.50 7.56 -19.47
CA GLU A 100 -4.09 7.26 -20.86
C GLU A 100 -5.28 7.33 -21.83
N ALA A 101 -6.46 6.93 -21.38
CA ALA A 101 -7.73 7.05 -22.10
C ALA A 101 -8.38 8.44 -22.01
N LYS A 102 -7.79 9.37 -21.25
CA LYS A 102 -8.33 10.71 -20.92
C LYS A 102 -9.65 10.69 -20.12
N ASP A 103 -10.00 9.56 -19.50
CA ASP A 103 -11.06 9.49 -18.49
C ASP A 103 -10.52 9.96 -17.13
N TYR A 104 -10.35 11.28 -17.02
CA TYR A 104 -9.85 11.88 -15.78
C TYR A 104 -10.80 11.69 -14.59
N ALA A 105 -12.11 11.59 -14.83
CA ALA A 105 -13.08 11.36 -13.77
C ALA A 105 -12.86 9.99 -13.13
N LYS A 106 -12.65 8.95 -13.95
CA LYS A 106 -12.34 7.61 -13.46
C LYS A 106 -10.99 7.56 -12.76
N ALA A 107 -9.99 8.24 -13.30
CA ALA A 107 -8.67 8.32 -12.68
C ALA A 107 -8.74 8.95 -11.27
N GLU A 108 -9.48 10.04 -11.11
CA GLU A 108 -9.70 10.65 -9.80
C GLU A 108 -10.42 9.71 -8.83
N GLU A 109 -11.46 9.01 -9.30
CA GLU A 109 -12.22 8.06 -8.49
C GLU A 109 -11.29 6.98 -7.89
N SER A 110 -10.47 6.36 -8.74
CA SER A 110 -9.53 5.32 -8.32
C SER A 110 -8.44 5.84 -7.39
N LEU A 111 -7.86 7.02 -7.63
CA LEU A 111 -6.87 7.61 -6.72
C LEU A 111 -7.48 7.98 -5.37
N LYS A 112 -8.70 8.51 -5.34
CA LYS A 112 -9.42 8.80 -4.08
C LYS A 112 -9.67 7.53 -3.26
N LYS A 113 -9.94 6.39 -3.89
CA LYS A 113 -10.04 5.10 -3.19
C LYS A 113 -8.72 4.70 -2.53
N VAL A 114 -7.59 4.94 -3.21
CA VAL A 114 -6.26 4.66 -2.64
C VAL A 114 -5.99 5.56 -1.44
N ILE A 115 -6.28 6.87 -1.57
CA ILE A 115 -6.07 7.86 -0.50
C ILE A 115 -6.94 7.56 0.73
N ALA A 116 -8.18 7.09 0.53
CA ALA A 116 -9.11 6.76 1.61
C ALA A 116 -8.78 5.45 2.36
N ALA A 117 -7.82 4.66 1.87
CA ALA A 117 -7.49 3.38 2.48
C ALA A 117 -6.70 3.56 3.78
N LYS A 118 -7.09 2.80 4.83
CA LYS A 118 -6.49 2.87 6.17
C LYS A 118 -4.96 2.73 6.19
N ASP A 119 -4.43 1.87 5.33
CA ASP A 119 -3.00 1.54 5.27
C ASP A 119 -2.34 2.09 3.99
N ALA A 120 -2.85 3.20 3.46
CA ALA A 120 -2.33 3.80 2.24
C ALA A 120 -0.86 4.22 2.37
N GLY A 121 -0.42 4.64 3.57
CA GLY A 121 0.98 4.99 3.84
C GLY A 121 1.60 5.89 2.77
N SER A 122 2.81 5.55 2.32
CA SER A 122 3.50 6.25 1.23
C SER A 122 2.77 6.15 -0.12
N LEU A 123 2.02 5.08 -0.36
CA LEU A 123 1.21 4.92 -1.58
C LEU A 123 0.08 5.95 -1.64
N GLY A 124 -0.49 6.31 -0.49
CA GLY A 124 -1.45 7.40 -0.34
C GLY A 124 -0.85 8.74 -0.80
N SER A 125 0.34 9.10 -0.32
CA SER A 125 1.04 10.32 -0.76
C SER A 125 1.32 10.32 -2.27
N VAL A 126 1.74 9.19 -2.83
CA VAL A 126 1.92 9.05 -4.29
C VAL A 126 0.59 9.25 -5.03
N ALA A 127 -0.52 8.68 -4.53
CA ALA A 127 -1.84 8.86 -5.11
C ALA A 127 -2.31 10.32 -5.03
N THR A 128 -2.06 11.00 -3.92
CA THR A 128 -2.36 12.44 -3.73
C THR A 128 -1.58 13.32 -4.71
N LEU A 129 -0.28 13.09 -4.89
CA LEU A 129 0.53 13.82 -5.87
C LEU A 129 -0.02 13.63 -7.30
N ARG A 130 -0.40 12.40 -7.65
CA ARG A 130 -0.99 12.11 -8.98
C ARG A 130 -2.37 12.73 -9.15
N LEU A 131 -3.20 12.71 -8.10
CA LEU A 131 -4.53 13.33 -8.11
C LEU A 131 -4.43 14.84 -8.36
N ALA A 132 -3.50 15.52 -7.68
CA ALA A 132 -3.28 16.95 -7.88
C ALA A 132 -2.85 17.28 -9.32
N ARG A 133 -2.03 16.43 -9.96
CA ARG A 133 -1.64 16.61 -11.37
C ARG A 133 -2.84 16.48 -12.32
N ILE A 134 -3.72 15.50 -12.09
CA ILE A 134 -4.94 15.33 -12.88
C ILE A 134 -5.87 16.53 -12.72
N GLN A 135 -6.07 16.99 -11.49
CA GLN A 135 -6.87 18.18 -11.20
C GLN A 135 -6.29 19.42 -11.90
N ALA A 136 -4.97 19.59 -11.88
CA ALA A 136 -4.28 20.68 -12.56
C ALA A 136 -4.48 20.62 -14.08
N GLU A 137 -4.36 19.43 -14.70
CA GLU A 137 -4.61 19.19 -16.13
C GLU A 137 -6.05 19.53 -16.52
N GLN A 138 -7.01 19.31 -15.61
CA GLN A 138 -8.41 19.70 -15.80
C GLN A 138 -8.68 21.19 -15.51
N GLY A 139 -7.65 22.01 -15.29
CA GLY A 139 -7.77 23.43 -14.97
C GLY A 139 -8.21 23.73 -13.54
N GLN A 140 -8.29 22.73 -12.67
CA GLN A 140 -8.74 22.84 -11.27
C GLN A 140 -7.57 23.19 -10.33
N GLY A 141 -6.75 24.19 -10.69
CA GLY A 141 -5.51 24.47 -9.97
C GLY A 141 -5.67 24.78 -8.49
N ALA A 142 -6.75 25.47 -8.07
CA ALA A 142 -7.02 25.72 -6.65
C ALA A 142 -7.29 24.41 -5.87
N VAL A 143 -8.07 23.49 -6.47
CA VAL A 143 -8.36 22.17 -5.89
C VAL A 143 -7.07 21.33 -5.84
N ALA A 144 -6.24 21.39 -6.88
CA ALA A 144 -4.96 20.71 -6.93
C ALA A 144 -4.02 21.15 -5.80
N LEU A 145 -3.92 22.46 -5.55
CA LEU A 145 -3.13 23.01 -4.44
C LEU A 145 -3.64 22.52 -3.08
N THR A 146 -4.95 22.57 -2.84
CA THR A 146 -5.53 22.02 -1.60
C THR A 146 -5.29 20.51 -1.45
N THR A 147 -5.35 19.76 -2.55
CA THR A 147 -5.03 18.33 -2.54
C THR A 147 -3.58 18.10 -2.14
N LEU A 148 -2.63 18.89 -2.66
CA LEU A 148 -1.21 18.81 -2.28
C LEU A 148 -0.97 19.12 -0.80
N ASP A 149 -1.71 20.06 -0.23
CA ASP A 149 -1.60 20.45 1.18
C ASP A 149 -2.03 19.32 2.16
N SER A 150 -2.73 18.29 1.67
CA SER A 150 -3.07 17.10 2.48
C SER A 150 -1.89 16.15 2.72
N ILE A 151 -0.77 16.34 2.01
CA ILE A 151 0.44 15.53 2.19
C ILE A 151 1.23 16.07 3.38
N THR A 152 1.27 15.28 4.46
CA THR A 152 1.97 15.63 5.71
C THR A 152 3.34 14.96 5.86
N ASP A 153 3.63 13.93 5.05
CA ASP A 153 4.91 13.22 5.09
C ASP A 153 6.00 14.04 4.40
N SER A 154 7.01 14.45 5.17
CA SER A 154 8.14 15.25 4.69
C SER A 154 8.95 14.58 3.59
N ALA A 155 8.89 13.24 3.46
CA ALA A 155 9.55 12.52 2.38
C ALA A 155 9.06 12.96 0.98
N PHE A 156 7.85 13.53 0.90
CA PHE A 156 7.22 13.98 -0.34
C PHE A 156 7.29 15.50 -0.54
N ASP A 157 7.91 16.25 0.37
CA ASP A 157 7.90 17.72 0.31
C ASP A 157 8.46 18.26 -1.00
N ALA A 158 9.59 17.71 -1.48
CA ALA A 158 10.22 18.15 -2.72
C ALA A 158 9.29 17.94 -3.93
N GLN A 159 8.61 16.79 -3.99
CA GLN A 159 7.68 16.46 -5.07
C GLN A 159 6.41 17.30 -4.98
N ARG A 160 5.91 17.56 -3.76
CA ARG A 160 4.76 18.44 -3.53
C ARG A 160 5.06 19.85 -4.03
N ASP A 161 6.23 20.39 -3.66
CA ASP A 161 6.61 21.75 -4.00
C ASP A 161 6.94 21.89 -5.52
N GLU A 162 7.48 20.84 -6.15
CA GLU A 162 7.65 20.81 -7.61
C GLU A 162 6.29 20.88 -8.33
N ILE A 163 5.31 20.07 -7.94
CA ILE A 163 3.96 20.09 -8.56
C ILE A 163 3.26 21.42 -8.28
N LYS A 164 3.44 21.99 -7.09
CA LYS A 164 2.94 23.33 -6.76
C LYS A 164 3.51 24.38 -7.71
N GLY A 165 4.81 24.32 -8.02
CA GLY A 165 5.45 25.17 -9.02
C GLY A 165 4.86 24.97 -10.42
N ASP A 166 4.60 23.72 -10.84
CA ASP A 166 3.98 23.40 -12.13
C ASP A 166 2.58 24.04 -12.24
N ILE A 167 1.77 23.90 -11.19
CA ILE A 167 0.42 24.49 -11.12
C ILE A 167 0.48 26.01 -11.20
N LEU A 168 1.34 26.65 -10.40
CA LEU A 168 1.48 28.12 -10.38
C LEU A 168 2.00 28.66 -11.71
N THR A 169 2.90 27.91 -12.37
CA THR A 169 3.38 28.25 -13.72
C THR A 169 2.21 28.27 -14.71
N SER A 170 1.34 27.25 -14.69
CA SER A 170 0.16 27.19 -15.56
C SER A 170 -0.85 28.33 -15.34
N GLN A 171 -0.83 28.93 -14.14
CA GLN A 171 -1.68 30.06 -13.76
C GLN A 171 -1.06 31.43 -14.08
N GLY A 172 0.19 31.47 -14.57
CA GLY A 172 0.93 32.72 -14.81
C GLY A 172 1.50 33.37 -13.53
N GLU A 173 1.50 32.66 -12.41
CA GLU A 173 1.97 33.13 -11.11
C GLU A 173 3.49 32.92 -10.97
N THR A 174 4.26 33.53 -11.87
CA THR A 174 5.70 33.26 -12.08
C THR A 174 6.53 33.38 -10.80
N ASP A 175 6.35 34.43 -10.00
CA ASP A 175 7.15 34.64 -8.78
C ASP A 175 6.86 33.55 -7.73
N LYS A 176 5.59 33.16 -7.57
CA LYS A 176 5.20 32.08 -6.67
C LYS A 176 5.70 30.73 -7.17
N ALA A 177 5.69 30.51 -8.50
CA ALA A 177 6.21 29.30 -9.11
C ALA A 177 7.73 29.15 -8.89
N LYS A 178 8.50 30.23 -9.07
CA LYS A 178 9.94 30.27 -8.75
C LYS A 178 10.21 29.90 -7.30
N ALA A 179 9.47 30.51 -6.37
CA ALA A 179 9.60 30.22 -4.94
C ALA A 179 9.30 28.74 -4.63
N ALA A 180 8.27 28.16 -5.26
CA ALA A 180 7.93 26.75 -5.09
C ALA A 180 9.02 25.81 -5.64
N TYR A 181 9.55 26.07 -6.85
CA TYR A 181 10.65 25.27 -7.39
C TYR A 181 11.94 25.40 -6.56
N GLN A 182 12.25 26.59 -6.05
CA GLN A 182 13.40 26.76 -5.16
C GLN A 182 13.23 25.95 -3.87
N ALA A 183 12.04 26.00 -3.24
CA ALA A 183 11.75 25.19 -2.07
C ALA A 183 11.89 23.69 -2.35
N ALA A 184 11.46 23.22 -3.54
CA ALA A 184 11.66 21.84 -3.95
C ALA A 184 13.15 21.47 -4.10
N LEU A 185 13.99 22.35 -4.66
CA LEU A 185 15.43 22.15 -4.79
C LEU A 185 16.12 22.06 -3.43
N ASP A 186 15.79 22.98 -2.52
CA ASP A 186 16.38 23.05 -1.17
C ASP A 186 16.10 21.78 -0.36
N LYS A 187 14.99 21.10 -0.67
CA LYS A 187 14.58 19.83 -0.05
C LYS A 187 15.13 18.59 -0.75
N GLY A 188 16.15 18.74 -1.60
CA GLY A 188 16.79 17.62 -2.29
C GLY A 188 16.11 17.22 -3.60
N GLY A 189 15.22 18.04 -4.14
CA GLY A 189 14.49 17.77 -5.39
C GLY A 189 15.39 17.49 -6.59
N ILE A 190 16.64 17.96 -6.60
CA ILE A 190 17.63 17.66 -7.66
C ILE A 190 17.91 16.16 -7.77
N SER A 191 18.03 15.46 -6.64
CA SER A 191 18.24 14.01 -6.61
C SER A 191 17.00 13.25 -7.08
N ALA A 192 15.82 13.87 -6.97
CA ALA A 192 14.55 13.29 -7.40
C ALA A 192 14.16 13.64 -8.85
N SER A 193 14.61 14.79 -9.38
CA SER A 193 14.22 15.33 -10.70
C SER A 193 15.27 16.31 -11.25
N PRO A 194 16.15 15.88 -12.17
CA PRO A 194 17.04 16.80 -12.89
C PRO A 194 16.28 17.89 -13.69
N LEU A 195 15.02 17.61 -14.05
CA LEU A 195 14.15 18.54 -14.76
C LEU A 195 13.74 19.75 -13.91
N LEU A 196 13.74 19.63 -12.58
CA LEU A 196 13.34 20.71 -11.67
C LEU A 196 14.22 21.96 -11.84
N LYS A 197 15.53 21.77 -12.02
CA LYS A 197 16.45 22.89 -12.27
C LYS A 197 16.14 23.59 -13.60
N MET A 198 15.85 22.82 -14.64
CA MET A 198 15.48 23.36 -15.95
C MET A 198 14.17 24.16 -15.89
N LYS A 199 13.17 23.70 -15.13
CA LYS A 199 11.91 24.44 -14.91
C LYS A 199 12.15 25.80 -14.26
N LEU A 200 12.98 25.85 -13.21
CA LEU A 200 13.33 27.10 -12.54
C LEU A 200 14.12 28.04 -13.46
N ASP A 201 15.11 27.52 -14.18
CA ASP A 201 15.95 28.31 -15.09
C ASP A 201 15.13 28.91 -16.25
N ASN A 202 14.12 28.19 -16.75
CA ASN A 202 13.20 28.71 -17.77
C ASN A 202 12.38 29.90 -17.26
N LEU A 203 11.89 29.87 -16.01
CA LEU A 203 11.16 31.00 -15.44
C LEU A 203 12.04 32.22 -15.18
N ASN A 204 13.35 32.02 -14.99
CA ASN A 204 14.30 33.12 -14.81
C ASN A 204 14.66 33.84 -16.11
N GLN A 205 14.33 33.25 -17.26
CA GLN A 205 14.57 33.81 -18.59
C GLN A 205 13.32 34.43 -19.25
N ALA A 206 12.13 34.16 -18.70
CA ALA A 206 10.85 34.71 -19.12
C ALA A 206 10.58 36.07 -18.45
#